data_AF-A0AB38I4M9-F1
#
_entry.id   AF-A0AB38I4M9-F1
#
_cell.length_a   1.000
_cell.length_b   1.000
_cell.length_c   1.000
_cell.angle_alpha   90.00
_cell.angle_beta   90.00
_cell.angle_gamma   90.00
#
_symmetry.space_group_name_H-M   'P 1'
#
loop_
_entity.id
_entity.type
_entity.pdbx_description
1 polymer ?
#
loop_
_entity_poly.entity_id
_entity_poly.type
_entity_poly.pdbx_seq_one_letter_code
_entity_poly.pdbx_strand_id
1 'polypeptide(L)' 'MMTVYDVQQIDPELAEGGRSVCFYGWGADGETIFWSISLPMVVNEDAFEDLLLEWRRLGWLMLKRQSD' A
#
# COMPACT_ATOMS: atom_id res chain seq x y z
N MET A 1 -13.90 -12.64 -1.47
CA MET A 1 -13.90 -11.39 -0.68
C MET A 1 -12.46 -11.06 -0.35
N MET A 2 -12.00 -9.89 -0.76
CA MET A 2 -10.63 -9.44 -0.50
C MET A 2 -10.43 -9.12 0.99
N THR A 3 -9.21 -9.27 1.48
CA THR A 3 -8.80 -9.04 2.86
C THR A 3 -7.53 -8.19 2.91
N VAL A 4 -7.11 -7.79 4.11
CA VAL A 4 -5.84 -7.06 4.31
C VAL A 4 -4.61 -7.84 3.83
N TYR A 5 -4.68 -9.18 3.83
CA TYR A 5 -3.57 -10.04 3.37
C TYR A 5 -3.46 -10.09 1.85
N ASP A 6 -4.51 -9.66 1.15
CA ASP A 6 -4.52 -9.52 -0.30
C ASP A 6 -4.00 -8.15 -0.74
N VAL A 7 -3.52 -7.32 0.18
CA VAL A 7 -2.85 -6.04 -0.11
C VAL A 7 -1.34 -6.22 0.01
N GLN A 8 -0.61 -5.77 -1.00
CA GLN A 8 0.85 -5.62 -0.95
C GLN A 8 1.23 -4.17 -1.16
N GLN A 9 2.32 -3.76 -0.54
CA GLN A 9 2.94 -2.46 -0.68
C GLN A 9 4.25 -2.60 -1.44
N ILE A 10 4.57 -1.61 -2.27
CA ILE A 10 5.87 -1.48 -2.91
C ILE A 10 6.75 -0.65 -1.99
N ASP A 11 8.03 -1.03 -1.96
CA ASP A 11 9.08 -0.27 -1.29
C ASP A 11 9.08 1.21 -1.71
N PRO A 12 9.15 2.16 -0.76
CA PRO A 12 9.20 3.59 -1.06
C PRO A 12 10.42 3.98 -1.89
N GLU A 13 11.60 3.37 -1.71
CA GLU A 13 12.79 3.69 -2.51
C GLU A 13 12.55 3.40 -4.00
N LEU A 14 11.80 2.34 -4.29
CA LEU A 14 11.37 2.00 -5.64
C LEU A 14 10.21 2.89 -6.14
N ALA A 15 9.55 3.65 -5.24
CA ALA A 15 8.39 4.48 -5.52
C ALA A 15 8.69 5.98 -5.31
N GLU A 16 8.95 6.69 -6.43
CA GLU A 16 9.19 8.15 -6.46
C GLU A 16 10.29 8.63 -5.48
N GLY A 17 11.32 7.81 -5.26
CA GLY A 17 12.46 8.17 -4.40
C GLY A 17 12.07 8.36 -2.93
N GLY A 18 11.23 7.47 -2.40
CA GLY A 18 10.82 7.43 -1.00
C GLY A 18 9.69 8.37 -0.64
N ARG A 19 9.10 9.08 -1.62
CA ARG A 19 8.01 10.06 -1.40
C ARG A 19 6.63 9.52 -1.72
N SER A 20 6.54 8.27 -2.14
CA SER A 20 5.27 7.60 -2.40
C SER A 20 5.30 6.19 -1.83
N VAL A 21 4.15 5.72 -1.37
CA VAL A 21 3.93 4.29 -1.11
C VAL A 21 2.86 3.82 -2.06
N CYS A 22 3.21 2.85 -2.89
CA CYS A 22 2.31 2.23 -3.85
C CYS A 22 1.76 0.93 -3.27
N PHE A 23 0.52 0.60 -3.63
CA PHE A 23 -0.19 -0.58 -3.16
C PHE A 23 -0.79 -1.34 -4.35
N TYR A 24 -0.78 -2.66 -4.21
CA TYR A 24 -1.53 -3.59 -5.05
C TYR A 24 -2.55 -4.35 -4.21
N GLY A 25 -3.70 -4.60 -4.81
CA GLY A 25 -4.75 -5.45 -4.27
C GLY A 25 -5.18 -6.51 -5.28
N TRP A 26 -5.36 -7.75 -4.84
CA TRP A 26 -5.91 -8.81 -5.68
C TRP A 26 -7.38 -9.08 -5.34
N GLY A 27 -8.24 -8.83 -6.34
CA GLY A 27 -9.66 -9.16 -6.29
C GLY A 27 -9.92 -10.65 -6.48
N ALA A 28 -11.15 -11.08 -6.16
CA ALA A 28 -11.54 -12.49 -6.22
C ALA A 28 -11.48 -13.10 -7.63
N ASP A 29 -11.62 -12.27 -8.67
CA ASP A 29 -11.66 -12.69 -10.07
C ASP A 29 -10.32 -12.49 -10.80
N GLY A 30 -9.23 -12.33 -10.05
CA GLY A 30 -7.90 -12.04 -10.62
C GLY A 30 -7.72 -10.58 -11.05
N GLU A 31 -8.67 -9.70 -10.69
CA GLU A 31 -8.53 -8.26 -10.83
C GLU A 31 -7.35 -7.76 -10.00
N THR A 32 -6.53 -6.87 -10.58
CA THR A 32 -5.47 -6.18 -9.85
C THR A 32 -5.85 -4.71 -9.72
N ILE A 33 -5.93 -4.24 -8.49
CA ILE A 33 -6.22 -2.84 -8.16
C ILE A 33 -4.90 -2.19 -7.74
N PHE A 34 -4.61 -1.01 -8.27
CA PHE A 34 -3.43 -0.23 -7.91
C PHE A 34 -3.85 1.13 -7.35
N TRP A 35 -3.21 1.54 -6.26
CA TRP A 35 -3.35 2.88 -5.72
C TRP A 35 -2.06 3.29 -5.01
N SER A 36 -1.90 4.58 -4.76
CA SER A 36 -0.73 5.09 -4.04
C SER A 36 -1.10 6.25 -3.13
N ILE A 37 -0.18 6.57 -2.22
CA ILE A 37 -0.22 7.79 -1.43
C ILE A 37 1.07 8.55 -1.62
N SER A 38 0.96 9.86 -1.85
CA SER A 38 2.10 10.76 -1.78
C SER A 38 2.32 11.19 -0.33
N LEU A 39 3.58 11.22 0.08
CA LEU A 39 3.98 11.60 1.43
C LEU A 39 4.66 12.97 1.39
N PRO A 40 4.43 13.82 2.41
CA PRO A 40 5.08 15.13 2.48
C PRO A 40 6.58 15.03 2.83
N MET A 41 7.07 13.82 3.13
CA MET A 41 8.43 13.53 3.50
C MET A 41 8.88 12.18 2.96
N VAL A 42 10.19 11.97 2.90
CA VAL A 42 10.81 10.71 2.50
C VAL A 42 10.65 9.70 3.64
N VAL A 43 10.24 8.47 3.31
CA VAL A 43 10.20 7.35 4.26
C VAL A 43 11.59 6.72 4.36
N ASN A 44 12.03 6.47 5.58
CA ASN A 44 13.24 5.69 5.82
C ASN A 44 12.94 4.19 5.60
N GLU A 45 13.80 3.50 4.85
CA GLU A 45 13.62 2.09 4.45
C GLU A 45 13.47 1.16 5.67
N ASP A 46 14.36 1.24 6.67
CA ASP A 46 14.28 0.40 7.87
C ASP A 46 12.92 0.57 8.59
N ALA A 47 12.46 1.82 8.75
CA ALA A 47 11.17 2.12 9.36
C ALA A 47 9.98 1.63 8.50
N PHE A 48 10.13 1.56 7.19
CA PHE A 48 9.12 1.00 6.30
C PHE A 48 9.03 -0.52 6.46
N GLU A 49 10.17 -1.21 6.47
CA GLU A 49 10.27 -2.65 6.63
C GLU A 49 9.77 -3.13 8.01
N ASP A 50 10.03 -2.36 9.07
CA ASP A 50 9.53 -2.65 10.41
C ASP A 50 7.99 -2.54 10.52
N LEU A 51 7.36 -1.81 9.59
CA LEU A 51 5.92 -1.47 9.62
C LEU A 51 5.13 -2.07 8.45
N LEU A 52 5.64 -3.12 7.80
CA LEU A 52 5.00 -3.68 6.61
C LEU A 52 3.53 -4.09 6.84
N LEU A 53 3.18 -4.62 8.01
CA LEU A 53 1.79 -5.00 8.29
C LEU A 53 0.87 -3.78 8.44
N GLU A 54 1.36 -2.74 9.09
CA GLU A 54 0.69 -1.46 9.30
C GLU A 54 0.45 -0.76 7.96
N TRP A 55 1.43 -0.77 7.05
CA TRP A 55 1.26 -0.27 5.69
C TRP A 55 0.17 -1.00 4.91
N ARG A 56 0.12 -2.33 4.98
CA ARG A 56 -0.97 -3.12 4.36
C ARG A 56 -2.33 -2.77 4.95
N ARG A 57 -2.41 -2.61 6.27
CA ARG A 57 -3.65 -2.19 6.96
C ARG A 57 -4.10 -0.81 6.50
N LEU A 58 -3.18 0.15 6.36
CA LEU A 58 -3.49 1.47 5.83
C LEU A 58 -4.01 1.38 4.39
N GLY A 59 -3.29 0.67 3.51
CA GLY A 59 -3.71 0.46 2.11
C GLY A 59 -5.11 -0.13 2.02
N TRP A 60 -5.40 -1.14 2.83
CA TRP A 60 -6.73 -1.75 2.94
C TRP A 60 -7.82 -0.78 3.41
N LEU A 61 -7.55 0.02 4.44
CA LEU A 61 -8.50 1.02 4.94
C LEU A 61 -8.83 2.08 3.90
N MET A 62 -7.84 2.48 3.11
CA MET A 62 -8.03 3.44 2.01
C MET A 62 -8.88 2.85 0.89
N LEU A 63 -8.61 1.60 0.51
CA LEU A 63 -9.39 0.89 -0.50
C LEU A 63 -10.87 0.77 -0.09
N LYS A 64 -11.15 0.37 1.15
CA LYS A 64 -12.53 0.29 1.66
C LYS A 64 -13.24 1.64 1.60
N ARG A 65 -12.58 2.72 2.05
CA ARG A 65 -13.15 4.07 2.06
C ARG A 65 -13.49 4.62 0.68
N GLN A 66 -12.90 4.09 -0.39
CA GLN A 66 -13.25 4.48 -1.77
C GLN A 66 -14.44 3.71 -2.33
N SER A 67 -14.82 2.59 -1.70
CA SER A 67 -15.89 1.69 -2.16
C SER A 67 -17.23 1.92 -1.44
N ASP A 68 -17.25 2.77 -0.40
CA ASP A 68 -18.45 3.27 0.30
C ASP A 68 -18.89 4.62 -0.28
#